data_AF-A0AAE4KPS3-F1
#
_entry.id   AF-A0AAE4KPS3-F1
#
_cell.length_a   1.000
_cell.length_b   1.000
_cell.length_c   1.000
_cell.angle_alpha   90.00
_cell.angle_beta   90.00
_cell.angle_gamma   90.00
#
_symmetry.space_group_name_H-M   'P 1'
#
loop_
_entity.id
_entity.type
_entity.pdbx_description
1 polymer ?
#
loop_
_entity_poly.entity_id
_entity_poly.type
_entity_poly.pdbx_seq_one_letter_code
_entity_poly.pdbx_strand_id
1 'polypeptide(L)' 'MDTRESQTPEEELQRLKEINEPEDFEHPEPDETQPEARDPARGLSWLLPLAIVLAVAVLGYLLVVGMSG' A
#
# COMPACT_ATOMS: atom_id res chain seq x y z
N MET A 1 28.67 4.09 39.56
CA MET A 1 27.43 3.32 39.36
C MET A 1 27.83 2.02 38.70
N ASP A 2 27.67 0.91 39.42
CA ASP A 2 27.99 -0.44 38.96
C ASP A 2 26.82 -0.93 38.09
N THR A 3 27.03 -1.09 36.79
CA THR A 3 25.98 -1.51 35.83
C THR A 3 25.97 -3.02 35.59
N ARG A 4 26.61 -3.80 36.47
CA ARG A 4 26.50 -5.26 36.48
C ARG A 4 25.39 -5.66 37.43
N GLU A 5 24.15 -5.38 37.02
CA GLU A 5 23.00 -5.97 37.68
C GLU A 5 23.03 -7.48 37.46
N SER A 6 23.38 -8.18 38.53
CA SER A 6 23.18 -9.61 38.73
C SER A 6 21.67 -9.91 38.62
N GLN A 7 21.18 -10.03 37.39
CA GLN A 7 19.81 -10.43 37.13
C GLN A 7 19.71 -11.93 37.21
N THR A 8 18.70 -12.38 37.95
CA THR A 8 18.40 -13.79 38.13
C THR A 8 18.03 -14.44 36.78
N PRO A 9 18.27 -15.75 36.60
CA PRO A 9 17.90 -16.44 35.35
C PRO A 9 16.44 -16.23 34.95
N GLU A 10 15.56 -16.07 35.93
CA GLU A 10 14.14 -15.78 35.74
C GLU A 10 13.89 -14.38 35.15
N GLU A 11 14.63 -13.36 35.61
CA GLU A 11 14.56 -11.99 35.08
C GLU A 11 15.12 -11.90 33.65
N GLU A 12 16.18 -12.65 33.34
CA GLU A 12 16.68 -12.74 31.97
C GLU A 12 15.65 -13.39 31.04
N LEU A 13 14.98 -14.44 31.50
CA LEU A 13 13.95 -15.14 30.71
C LEU A 13 12.73 -14.28 30.47
N GLN A 14 12.29 -13.52 31.48
CA GLN A 14 11.16 -12.59 31.33
C GLN A 14 11.48 -11.47 30.34
N ARG A 15 12.69 -10.91 30.40
CA ARG A 15 13.15 -9.92 29.42
C ARG A 15 13.25 -10.49 28.02
N LEU A 16 13.75 -11.72 27.87
CA LEU A 16 13.81 -12.41 26.58
C LEU A 16 12.42 -12.62 25.99
N LYS A 17 11.42 -12.90 26.84
CA LYS A 17 10.02 -13.01 26.43
C LYS A 17 9.48 -11.67 25.92
N GLU A 18 9.69 -10.60 26.67
CA GLU A 18 9.29 -9.24 26.29
C GLU A 18 9.99 -8.72 25.01
N ILE A 19 11.21 -9.19 24.72
CA ILE A 19 11.96 -8.82 23.51
C ILE A 19 11.54 -9.66 22.29
N ASN A 20 11.23 -10.93 22.48
CA ASN A 20 10.89 -11.84 21.37
C ASN A 20 9.42 -11.75 20.96
N GLU A 21 8.54 -11.30 21.86
CA GLU A 21 7.14 -11.12 21.56
C GLU A 21 6.98 -9.80 20.76
N PRO A 22 6.60 -9.86 19.47
CA PRO A 22 6.36 -8.67 18.69
C PRO A 22 5.19 -7.87 19.28
N GLU A 23 5.22 -6.54 19.13
CA GLU A 23 4.18 -5.63 19.66
C GLU A 23 2.78 -6.02 19.18
N ASP A 24 2.69 -6.57 17.97
CA ASP A 24 1.45 -6.99 17.31
C ASP A 24 1.14 -8.50 17.45
N PHE A 25 1.71 -9.20 18.44
CA PHE A 25 1.50 -10.66 18.62
C PHE A 25 0.02 -11.05 18.72
N GLU A 26 -0.78 -10.25 19.43
CA GLU A 26 -2.22 -10.47 19.61
C GLU A 26 -3.07 -10.03 18.39
N HIS A 27 -2.55 -9.11 17.57
CA HIS A 27 -3.25 -8.56 16.41
C HIS A 27 -2.32 -8.54 15.18
N PRO A 28 -2.02 -9.72 14.61
CA PRO A 28 -1.08 -9.85 13.49
C PRO A 28 -1.63 -9.31 12.17
N GLU A 29 -2.91 -8.93 12.12
CA GLU A 29 -3.53 -8.36 10.93
C GLU A 29 -3.05 -6.91 10.71
N PRO A 30 -2.85 -6.50 9.44
CA PRO A 30 -2.53 -5.11 9.13
C PRO A 30 -3.62 -4.19 9.63
N ASP A 31 -3.26 -3.10 10.30
CA ASP A 31 -4.21 -2.07 10.71
C ASP A 31 -4.81 -1.41 9.46
N GLU A 32 -6.12 -1.58 9.28
CA GLU A 32 -6.89 -1.05 8.15
C GLU A 32 -6.83 0.49 8.03
N THR A 33 -6.47 1.18 9.12
CA THR A 33 -6.32 2.64 9.12
C THR A 33 -5.00 3.11 8.54
N GLN A 34 -4.00 2.23 8.45
CA GLN A 34 -2.69 2.55 7.90
C GLN A 34 -2.81 2.90 6.40
N PRO A 35 -2.08 3.92 5.93
CA PRO A 35 -2.12 4.32 4.54
C PRO A 35 -1.67 3.20 3.60
N GLU A 36 -0.78 2.31 4.04
CA GLU A 36 -0.30 1.14 3.30
C GLU A 36 -1.38 0.05 3.12
N ALA A 37 -2.35 -0.02 4.02
CA ALA A 37 -3.50 -0.93 3.93
C ALA A 37 -4.60 -0.40 2.98
N ARG A 38 -4.52 0.87 2.57
CA ARG A 38 -5.51 1.45 1.65
C ARG A 38 -5.32 0.91 0.24
N ASP A 39 -6.43 0.49 -0.33
CA ASP A 39 -6.46 0.04 -1.70
C ASP A 39 -5.97 1.13 -2.68
N PRO A 40 -5.17 0.75 -3.70
CA PRO A 40 -4.78 1.69 -4.74
C PRO A 40 -6.03 2.24 -5.42
N ALA A 41 -5.99 3.52 -5.82
CA ALA A 41 -7.10 4.23 -6.44
C ALA A 41 -7.63 3.46 -7.67
N ARG A 42 -8.65 2.63 -7.45
CA ARG A 42 -9.12 1.61 -8.40
C ARG A 42 -10.13 2.14 -9.41
N GLY A 43 -10.55 3.39 -9.28
CA GLY A 43 -11.84 3.82 -9.82
C GLY A 43 -11.88 4.29 -11.28
N LEU A 44 -10.83 4.93 -11.80
CA LEU A 44 -11.04 5.78 -12.99
C LEU A 44 -9.84 5.96 -13.93
N SER A 45 -8.72 5.30 -13.65
CA SER A 45 -7.47 5.43 -14.42
C SER A 45 -7.65 5.04 -15.91
N TRP A 46 -8.66 4.21 -16.21
CA TRP A 46 -8.96 3.75 -17.56
C TRP A 46 -9.80 4.73 -18.40
N LEU A 47 -10.42 5.75 -17.79
CA LEU A 47 -11.19 6.74 -18.54
C LEU A 47 -10.31 7.62 -19.42
N LEU A 48 -9.12 7.98 -18.92
CA LEU A 48 -8.18 8.80 -19.68
C LEU A 48 -7.73 8.12 -20.99
N PRO A 49 -7.22 6.87 -20.99
CA PRO A 49 -6.86 6.21 -22.25
C PRO A 49 -8.08 5.99 -23.15
N LEU A 50 -9.25 5.68 -22.59
CA LEU A 50 -10.49 5.54 -23.38
C LEU A 50 -10.87 6.86 -24.08
N ALA A 51 -10.78 7.98 -23.38
CA ALA A 51 -11.06 9.31 -23.94
C ALA A 51 -10.09 9.66 -25.08
N ILE A 52 -8.81 9.30 -24.94
CA ILE A 52 -7.80 9.49 -26.00
C ILE A 52 -8.16 8.68 -27.23
N VAL A 53 -8.52 7.40 -27.08
CA VAL A 53 -8.92 6.54 -28.20
C VAL A 53 -10.13 7.12 -28.94
N LEU A 54 -11.14 7.58 -28.21
CA LEU A 54 -12.33 8.20 -28.80
C LEU A 54 -11.99 9.49 -29.55
N ALA A 55 -11.15 10.35 -28.97
CA ALA A 55 -10.74 11.60 -29.60
C ALA A 55 -9.99 11.34 -30.93
N VAL A 56 -9.08 10.37 -30.95
CA VAL A 56 -8.35 9.96 -32.16
C VAL A 56 -9.31 9.40 -33.22
N ALA A 57 -10.26 8.57 -32.82
CA ALA A 57 -11.25 8.00 -33.74
C ALA A 57 -12.13 9.08 -34.38
N VAL A 58 -12.61 10.04 -33.59
CA VAL A 58 -13.40 11.18 -34.09
C VAL A 58 -12.58 12.03 -35.05
N LEU A 59 -11.35 12.37 -34.70
CA LEU A 59 -10.47 13.16 -35.55
C LEU A 59 -10.19 12.43 -36.88
N GLY A 60 -9.89 11.14 -36.83
CA GLY A 60 -9.68 10.31 -38.01
C GLY A 60 -10.92 10.26 -38.91
N TYR A 61 -12.11 10.08 -38.32
CA TYR A 61 -13.37 10.11 -39.06
C TYR A 61 -13.59 11.45 -39.77
N LEU A 62 -13.40 12.57 -39.07
CA LEU A 62 -13.56 13.91 -39.65
C LEU A 62 -12.57 14.16 -40.80
N LEU A 63 -11.33 13.70 -40.67
CA LEU A 63 -10.34 13.80 -41.74
C LEU A 63 -10.73 12.98 -42.97
N VAL A 64 -11.15 11.72 -42.78
CA VAL A 64 -11.56 10.85 -43.90
C VAL A 64 -12.77 11.44 -44.62
N VAL A 65 -13.82 11.82 -43.87
CA VAL A 65 -15.04 12.40 -44.47
C VAL A 65 -14.74 13.74 -45.13
N GLY A 66 -13.96 14.61 -44.49
CA GLY A 66 -13.58 15.92 -45.03
C GLY A 66 -12.69 15.85 -46.27
N MET A 67 -11.91 14.77 -46.45
CA MET A 67 -11.11 14.53 -47.66
C MET A 67 -11.92 13.86 -48.79
N SER A 68 -13.07 13.27 -48.46
CA SER A 68 -13.92 12.53 -49.41
C SER A 68 -15.07 13.38 -49.98
N GLY A 69 -15.25 14.59 -49.46
CA GLY A 69 -16.29 15.55 -49.86
C GLY A 69 -15.78 16.66 -50.77
#